data_AF-A0A7X7BPQ8-F1
#
_entry.id   AF-A0A7X7BPQ8-F1
#
_cell.length_a   1.000
_cell.length_b   1.000
_cell.length_c   1.000
_cell.angle_alpha   90.00
_cell.angle_beta   90.00
_cell.angle_gamma   90.00
#
_symmetry.space_group_name_H-M   'P 1'
#
loop_
_entity.id
_entity.type
_entity.pdbx_description
1 polymer ?
#
loop_
_entity_poly.entity_id
_entity_poly.type
_entity_poly.pdbx_seq_one_letter_code
_entity_poly.pdbx_strand_id
1 'polypeptide(L)' 'PISAVELCKQAQEKGLLEYDRIVVMGGANYRQMMAIVFKGKQLDFPLKGMKAMGPMIGWMNQAILKG' A
#
# COMPACT_ATOMS: atom_id res chain seq x y z
N PRO A 1 -6.07 -6.75 -14.61
CA PRO A 1 -6.11 -6.44 -13.16
C PRO A 1 -5.80 -7.69 -12.34
N ILE A 2 -4.89 -7.61 -11.36
CA ILE A 2 -4.63 -8.74 -10.44
C ILE A 2 -5.80 -8.85 -9.46
N SER A 3 -6.25 -10.08 -9.15
CA SER A 3 -7.34 -10.33 -8.20
C SER A 3 -6.86 -10.21 -6.76
N ALA A 4 -7.78 -9.96 -5.82
CA ALA A 4 -7.44 -9.94 -4.39
C ALA A 4 -6.89 -11.30 -3.91
N VAL A 5 -7.38 -12.40 -4.48
CA VAL A 5 -6.92 -13.77 -4.16
C VAL A 5 -5.46 -13.96 -4.54
N GLU A 6 -5.08 -13.51 -5.74
CA GLU A 6 -3.70 -13.59 -6.22
C GLU A 6 -2.75 -12.73 -5.36
N LEU A 7 -3.22 -11.56 -4.92
CA LEU A 7 -2.46 -10.70 -4.00
C LEU A 7 -2.30 -11.31 -2.60
N CYS A 8 -3.32 -11.98 -2.07
CA CYS A 8 -3.19 -12.73 -0.81
C CYS A 8 -2.12 -13.81 -0.91
N LYS A 9 -2.13 -14.58 -2.01
CA LYS A 9 -1.12 -15.61 -2.25
C LYS A 9 0.28 -15.02 -2.31
N GLN A 10 0.46 -13.94 -3.07
CA GLN A 10 1.76 -13.25 -3.13
C GLN A 10 2.18 -12.66 -1.78
N ALA A 11 1.25 -12.13 -1.00
CA ALA A 11 1.55 -11.59 0.33
C ALA A 11 2.05 -12.69 1.28
N GLN A 12 1.47 -13.89 1.19
CA GLN A 12 1.92 -15.04 1.95
C GLN A 12 3.28 -15.56 1.48
N GLU A 13 3.46 -15.76 0.17
CA GLU A 13 4.72 -16.26 -0.41
C GLU A 13 5.91 -15.33 -0.14
N LYS A 14 5.66 -14.03 -0.05
CA LYS A 14 6.67 -13.00 0.24
C LYS A 14 6.85 -12.71 1.73
N GLY A 15 6.17 -13.44 2.62
CA GLY A 15 6.25 -13.20 4.07
C GLY A 15 5.68 -11.85 4.53
N LEU A 16 4.88 -11.16 3.70
CA LEU A 16 4.35 -9.83 4.04
C LEU A 16 3.34 -9.87 5.18
N LEU A 17 2.77 -11.05 5.47
CA LEU A 17 1.83 -11.24 6.58
C LEU A 17 2.51 -11.30 7.95
N GLU A 18 3.84 -11.40 8.00
CA GLU A 18 4.61 -11.43 9.25
C GLU A 18 4.75 -10.04 9.88
N TYR A 19 4.53 -8.98 9.10
CA TYR A 19 4.56 -7.61 9.57
C TYR A 19 3.23 -7.20 10.22
N ASP A 20 3.29 -6.44 11.29
CA ASP A 20 2.10 -5.90 11.98
C ASP A 20 1.55 -4.65 11.29
N ARG A 21 2.46 -3.88 10.68
CA ARG A 21 2.19 -2.60 10.04
C ARG A 21 2.55 -2.64 8.56
N ILE A 22 1.60 -2.25 7.72
CA ILE A 22 1.76 -2.17 6.26
C ILE A 22 1.49 -0.73 5.82
N VAL A 23 2.48 -0.12 5.17
CA VAL A 23 2.38 1.24 4.61
C VAL A 23 2.11 1.14 3.12
N VAL A 24 0.95 1.62 2.69
CA VAL A 24 0.49 1.51 1.30
C VAL A 24 0.68 2.85 0.59
N MET A 25 1.64 2.88 -0.33
CA MET A 25 1.98 4.02 -1.17
C MET A 25 1.13 4.05 -2.46
N GLY A 26 -0.20 3.94 -2.30
CA GLY A 26 -1.12 3.74 -3.41
C GLY A 26 -2.32 4.70 -3.40
N GLY A 27 -2.91 4.90 -4.58
CA GLY A 27 -4.15 5.66 -4.76
C GLY A 27 -5.37 5.00 -4.12
N ALA A 28 -6.51 5.69 -4.18
CA ALA A 28 -7.75 5.27 -3.50
C ALA A 28 -8.20 3.84 -3.84
N ASN A 29 -8.03 3.42 -5.10
CA ASN A 29 -8.42 2.09 -5.57
C ASN A 29 -7.65 0.96 -4.89
N TYR A 30 -6.40 1.19 -4.47
CA TYR A 30 -5.62 0.18 -3.78
C TYR A 30 -6.02 0.03 -2.31
N ARG A 31 -6.62 1.06 -1.68
CA ARG A 31 -6.98 0.99 -0.25
C ARG A 31 -7.95 -0.14 0.06
N GLN A 32 -9.01 -0.26 -0.74
CA GLN A 32 -10.04 -1.27 -0.55
C GLN A 32 -9.47 -2.68 -0.74
N MET A 33 -8.61 -2.85 -1.75
CA MET A 33 -7.96 -4.12 -2.03
C MET A 33 -7.00 -4.53 -0.92
N MET A 34 -6.19 -3.59 -0.40
CA MET A 34 -5.25 -3.88 0.69
C MET A 34 -5.96 -4.21 2.01
N ALA A 35 -7.13 -3.64 2.27
CA ALA A 35 -7.96 -3.99 3.43
C ALA A 35 -8.44 -5.46 3.40
N ILE A 36 -8.62 -6.02 2.19
CA ILE A 36 -8.96 -7.45 2.01
C ILE A 36 -7.71 -8.31 2.20
N VAL A 37 -6.60 -7.93 1.56
CA VAL A 37 -5.35 -8.72 1.56
C VAL A 37 -4.71 -8.81 2.95
N PHE A 38 -4.69 -7.70 3.69
CA PHE A 38 -4.06 -7.60 5.00
C PHE A 38 -5.08 -7.45 6.13
N LYS A 39 -6.15 -8.26 6.07
CA LYS A 39 -7.22 -8.20 7.06
C LYS A 39 -6.67 -8.41 8.47
N GLY A 40 -6.99 -7.49 9.38
CA GLY A 40 -6.54 -7.54 10.78
C GLY A 40 -5.16 -6.95 11.04
N LYS A 41 -4.47 -6.42 10.02
CA LYS A 41 -3.20 -5.70 10.15
C LYS A 41 -3.41 -4.19 10.21
N GLN A 42 -2.42 -3.46 10.72
CA GLN A 42 -2.43 -2.01 10.69
C GLN A 42 -2.08 -1.50 9.29
N LEU A 43 -3.01 -0.79 8.65
CA LEU A 43 -2.84 -0.22 7.32
C LEU A 43 -2.71 1.31 7.37
N ASP A 44 -1.60 1.82 6.87
CA ASP A 44 -1.37 3.26 6.74
C ASP A 44 -1.38 3.71 5.28
N PHE A 45 -2.03 4.85 5.04
CA PHE A 45 -2.18 5.45 3.72
C PHE A 45 -1.68 6.89 3.74
N PRO A 46 -0.35 7.12 3.77
CA PRO A 46 0.23 8.46 3.91
C PRO A 46 -0.15 9.40 2.76
N LEU A 47 -0.54 8.83 1.61
CA LEU A 47 -0.90 9.57 0.40
C LEU A 47 -2.42 9.82 0.31
N LYS A 48 -3.17 9.59 1.39
CA LYS A 48 -4.59 9.92 1.46
C LYS A 48 -4.79 11.42 1.28
N GLY A 49 -5.68 11.79 0.34
CA GLY A 49 -5.95 13.18 -0.01
C GLY A 49 -5.15 13.72 -1.20
N MET A 50 -4.12 13.00 -1.66
CA MET A 50 -3.41 13.36 -2.89
C MET A 50 -4.25 12.98 -4.12
N LYS A 51 -4.62 13.98 -4.91
CA LYS A 51 -5.57 13.83 -6.03
C LYS A 51 -4.93 13.32 -7.33
N ALA A 52 -3.61 13.43 -7.47
CA ALA A 52 -2.90 13.09 -8.70
C ALA A 52 -1.62 12.29 -8.45
N MET A 53 -1.28 11.43 -9.41
CA MET A 53 -0.07 10.61 -9.41
C MET A 53 1.22 11.45 -9.39
N GLY A 54 1.28 12.55 -10.15
CA GLY A 54 2.48 13.40 -10.21
C GLY A 54 2.91 13.95 -8.85
N PRO A 55 2.03 14.65 -8.11
CA PRO A 55 2.30 15.09 -6.74
C PRO A 55 2.67 13.95 -5.79
N MET A 56 2.06 12.78 -5.97
CA MET A 56 2.34 11.59 -5.15
C MET A 56 3.77 11.09 -5.35
N ILE A 57 4.22 10.97 -6.61
CA ILE A 57 5.60 10.61 -6.95
C ILE A 57 6.58 11.68 -6.44
N GLY A 58 6.24 12.96 -6.63
CA GLY A 58 7.08 14.08 -6.17
C GLY A 58 7.28 14.07 -4.66
N TRP A 59 6.21 13.84 -3.89
CA TRP A 59 6.29 13.72 -2.43
C TRP A 59 7.09 12.49 -2.00
N MET A 60 6.88 11.36 -2.67
CA MET A 60 7.61 10.12 -2.39
C MET A 60 9.12 10.29 -2.62
N ASN A 61 9.52 10.92 -3.73
CA ASN A 61 10.93 11.22 -4.01
C ASN A 61 11.53 12.16 -2.96
N GLN A 62 10.77 13.18 -2.52
CA GLN A 62 11.23 14.07 -1.45
C GLN A 62 11.39 13.34 -0.11
N ALA A 63 10.47 12.44 0.22
CA ALA A 63 10.57 11.65 1.45
C ALA A 63 11.82 10.76 1.42
N ILE A 64 12.07 10.06 0.30
CA ILE A 64 13.28 9.24 0.12
C ILE A 64 14.56 10.08 0.24
N LEU A 65 14.59 11.28 -0.35
CA LEU A 65 15.76 12.18 -0.28
C LEU A 65 16.02 12.73 1.13
N LYS A 66 15.00 12.79 1.99
CA LYS A 66 15.11 13.34 3.34
C LYS A 66 15.52 12.31 4.40
N GLY A 67 15.53 11.02 4.05
CA GLY A 67 15.77 9.91 4.99
C GLY A 67 14.62 9.71 5.97
#